data_AF-A0A934ZCI1-F1
#
_entry.id   AF-A0A934ZCI1-F1
#
_cell.length_a   1.000
_cell.length_b   1.000
_cell.length_c   1.000
_cell.angle_alpha   90.00
_cell.angle_beta   90.00
_cell.angle_gamma   90.00
#
_symmetry.space_group_name_H-M   'P 1'
#
loop_
_entity.id
_entity.type
_entity.pdbx_description
1 polymer ?
#
loop_
_entity_poly.entity_id
_entity_poly.type
_entity_poly.pdbx_seq_one_letter_code
_entity_poly.pdbx_strand_id
1 'polypeptide(L)'
;MSARSTSADLAPALRRVTRAFEAGAAAYGAPTLRPGFTFSPTTDLEFALGFPYCRYLTDEPLDDAQACALVRSAIVDVTPIVGRMAWPHAVAHRLIRALASPVVWPHNWTDAATAVVADGAPIARDEAVALIAAMIDRVSPQPPGTTDFYFLLEAMFGPELVAEAITATLEARDPLPRFAAYSVFLLGFVLLRVPADLGRVLRARLEAVFVRLCPTREPGPRDREETDSPMRALDLVLHGGAAARRSLMPILHGVDLQGLQHLVDDAAFVRQIVAQEEMPRKAMFWWPDARLAFLGGPAVTAHYLPWVSKIRPTCLEFVMDSFAPIDSAETVALFTALAAIPRSKQRAAAWLAGR
;
A
#
# COMPACT_ATOMS: atom_id res chain seq x y z
N MET A 1 10.36 -21.90 -23.81
CA MET A 1 11.54 -21.06 -23.49
C MET A 1 11.07 -19.61 -23.51
N SER A 2 10.77 -19.05 -22.34
CA SER A 2 10.18 -17.71 -22.19
C SER A 2 11.31 -16.68 -22.16
N ALA A 3 11.31 -15.76 -23.13
CA ALA A 3 12.20 -14.61 -23.15
C ALA A 3 11.83 -13.67 -21.99
N ARG A 4 12.55 -13.80 -20.86
CA ARG A 4 12.50 -12.80 -19.80
C ARG A 4 13.24 -11.58 -20.30
N SER A 5 12.46 -10.61 -20.76
CA SER A 5 12.89 -9.24 -21.00
C SER A 5 13.67 -8.75 -19.79
N THR A 6 14.92 -8.38 -20.01
CA THR A 6 15.81 -7.73 -19.06
C THR A 6 15.21 -6.36 -18.73
N SER A 7 14.81 -6.15 -17.47
CA SER A 7 14.11 -4.95 -17.00
C SER A 7 14.96 -3.66 -17.00
N ALA A 8 16.08 -3.64 -17.70
CA ALA A 8 17.01 -2.51 -17.70
C ALA A 8 16.76 -1.50 -18.84
N ASP A 9 16.11 -1.91 -19.95
CA ASP A 9 16.11 -1.08 -21.17
C ASP A 9 14.72 -0.77 -21.79
N LEU A 10 13.61 -1.04 -21.10
CA LEU A 10 12.25 -0.77 -21.63
C LEU A 10 11.27 -0.28 -20.57
N ALA A 11 11.57 0.84 -19.93
CA ALA A 11 10.50 1.69 -19.38
C ALA A 11 10.27 2.84 -20.38
N PRO A 12 9.39 2.72 -21.40
CA PRO A 12 8.72 3.92 -21.89
C PRO A 12 8.21 4.65 -20.66
N ALA A 13 8.67 5.88 -20.44
CA ALA A 13 8.57 6.62 -19.19
C ALA A 13 7.23 6.32 -18.50
N LEU A 14 7.27 5.43 -17.49
CA LEU A 14 6.09 5.07 -16.71
C LEU A 14 5.53 6.39 -16.22
N ARG A 15 4.41 6.83 -16.78
CA ARG A 15 3.89 8.15 -16.46
C ARG A 15 3.39 8.02 -15.03
N ARG A 16 4.12 8.62 -14.09
CA ARG A 16 3.76 8.67 -12.67
C ARG A 16 2.64 9.70 -12.55
N VAL A 17 1.41 9.28 -12.89
CA VAL A 17 0.28 10.22 -13.04
C VAL A 17 -0.37 10.48 -11.69
N THR A 18 0.29 11.26 -10.84
CA THR A 18 -0.45 12.04 -9.86
C THR A 18 0.03 13.48 -9.94
N ARG A 19 -0.90 14.45 -9.90
CA ARG A 19 -0.55 15.88 -9.82
C ARG A 19 0.33 16.19 -8.59
N ALA A 20 0.30 15.32 -7.58
CA ALA A 20 1.16 15.40 -6.41
C ALA A 20 2.65 15.34 -6.74
N PHE A 21 3.05 14.53 -7.72
CA PHE A 21 4.44 14.46 -8.14
C PHE A 21 4.91 15.73 -8.87
N GLU A 22 4.00 16.49 -9.47
CA GLU A 22 4.32 17.72 -10.21
C GLU A 22 4.42 18.94 -9.28
N ALA A 23 3.61 19.03 -8.22
CA ALA A 23 3.57 20.22 -7.36
C ALA A 23 4.44 20.12 -6.08
N GLY A 24 5.01 18.96 -5.76
CA GLY A 24 5.97 18.78 -4.67
C GLY A 24 5.34 18.51 -3.29
N ALA A 25 6.18 18.13 -2.31
CA ALA A 25 5.73 17.51 -1.06
C ALA A 25 4.84 18.42 -0.20
N ALA A 26 5.24 19.68 -0.01
CA ALA A 26 4.55 20.62 0.88
C ALA A 26 3.23 21.16 0.32
N ALA A 27 3.04 21.15 -1.00
CA ALA A 27 1.76 21.47 -1.62
C ALA A 27 0.71 20.37 -1.35
N TYR A 28 1.18 19.21 -0.93
CA TYR A 28 0.42 18.00 -0.64
C TYR A 28 0.56 17.62 0.84
N GLY A 29 -0.29 16.73 1.35
CA GLY A 29 -0.33 16.37 2.77
C GLY A 29 0.90 15.63 3.32
N ALA A 30 2.06 15.70 2.67
CA ALA A 30 3.32 15.06 3.03
C ALA A 30 4.26 16.05 3.75
N PRO A 31 4.22 16.14 5.09
CA PRO A 31 4.99 17.14 5.84
C PRO A 31 6.51 16.88 5.81
N THR A 32 6.92 15.64 5.53
CA THR A 32 8.31 15.20 5.70
C THR A 32 8.93 14.82 4.36
N LEU A 33 9.78 15.71 3.84
CA LEU A 33 10.71 15.42 2.75
C LEU A 33 12.11 15.16 3.34
N ARG A 34 12.81 14.13 2.84
CA ARG A 34 14.19 13.82 3.25
C ARG A 34 15.13 13.90 2.05
N PRO A 35 15.73 15.07 1.77
CA PRO A 35 16.68 15.21 0.67
C PRO A 35 17.86 14.25 0.83
N GLY A 36 18.20 13.53 -0.24
CA GLY A 36 19.31 12.57 -0.28
C GLY A 36 19.02 11.24 0.42
N PHE A 37 17.75 10.92 0.69
CA PHE A 37 17.40 9.57 1.17
C PHE A 37 17.49 8.53 0.04
N THR A 38 17.19 8.94 -1.19
CA THR A 38 17.26 8.15 -2.42
C THR A 38 18.31 8.74 -3.39
N PHE A 39 18.51 8.05 -4.52
CA PHE A 39 19.41 8.53 -5.58
C PHE A 39 18.93 9.79 -6.32
N SER A 40 17.72 10.29 -6.09
CA SER A 40 17.23 11.50 -6.77
C SER A 40 16.20 12.30 -5.96
N PRO A 41 16.14 13.64 -6.13
CA PRO A 41 15.10 14.46 -5.49
C PRO A 41 13.68 14.01 -5.84
N THR A 42 13.47 13.51 -7.05
CA THR A 42 12.15 12.99 -7.50
C THR A 42 11.72 11.83 -6.64
N THR A 43 12.61 10.87 -6.38
CA THR A 43 12.26 9.69 -5.59
C THR A 43 12.16 10.00 -4.09
N ASP A 44 12.93 10.98 -3.58
CA ASP A 44 12.72 11.50 -2.22
C ASP A 44 11.29 12.04 -2.04
N LEU A 45 10.79 12.76 -3.04
CA LEU A 45 9.42 13.23 -3.09
C LEU A 45 8.41 12.07 -3.16
N GLU A 46 8.69 11.01 -3.92
CA GLU A 46 7.81 9.83 -3.96
C GLU A 46 7.66 9.17 -2.60
N PHE A 47 8.78 8.98 -1.89
CA PHE A 47 8.74 8.47 -0.53
C PHE A 47 7.96 9.42 0.36
N ALA A 48 8.21 10.73 0.34
CA ALA A 48 7.44 11.70 1.12
C ALA A 48 5.92 11.53 0.89
N LEU A 49 5.52 11.33 -0.37
CA LEU A 49 4.15 11.11 -0.82
C LEU A 49 3.62 9.68 -0.61
N GLY A 50 4.35 8.81 0.11
CA GLY A 50 3.86 7.51 0.54
C GLY A 50 4.28 6.31 -0.33
N PHE A 51 5.27 6.43 -1.20
CA PHE A 51 5.90 5.26 -1.84
C PHE A 51 6.41 4.27 -0.77
N PRO A 52 6.34 2.93 -0.98
CA PRO A 52 5.88 2.19 -2.18
C PRO A 52 4.35 1.95 -2.25
N TYR A 53 3.56 2.67 -1.46
CA TYR A 53 2.10 2.52 -1.37
C TYR A 53 1.36 3.35 -2.44
N CYS A 54 1.73 3.09 -3.69
CA CYS A 54 1.11 3.64 -4.90
C CYS A 54 1.21 2.61 -6.05
N ARG A 55 0.43 2.80 -7.12
CA ARG A 55 0.50 2.02 -8.36
C ARG A 55 0.64 2.94 -9.55
N TYR A 56 1.21 2.40 -10.62
CA TYR A 56 1.41 3.07 -11.90
C TYR A 56 0.64 2.34 -12.99
N LEU A 57 0.17 3.09 -13.97
CA LEU A 57 -0.46 2.53 -15.15
C LEU A 57 0.49 2.56 -16.34
N THR A 58 0.38 1.55 -17.20
CA THR A 58 1.17 1.43 -18.43
C THR A 58 0.27 1.29 -19.64
N ASP A 59 0.76 1.73 -20.80
CA ASP A 59 0.09 1.57 -22.09
C ASP A 59 0.59 0.32 -22.84
N GLU A 60 0.95 -0.73 -22.10
CA GLU A 60 1.37 -1.99 -22.68
C GLU A 60 0.22 -2.59 -23.52
N PRO A 61 0.44 -2.85 -24.82
CA PRO A 61 -0.60 -3.39 -25.68
C PRO A 61 -0.83 -4.86 -25.35
N LEU A 62 -1.94 -5.15 -24.68
CA LEU A 62 -2.41 -6.50 -24.40
C LEU A 62 -3.72 -6.75 -25.12
N ASP A 63 -3.88 -7.94 -25.69
CA ASP A 63 -5.21 -8.40 -26.10
C ASP A 63 -6.07 -8.79 -24.89
N ASP A 64 -7.37 -8.97 -25.11
CA ASP A 64 -8.32 -9.29 -24.03
C ASP A 64 -8.01 -10.63 -23.35
N ALA A 65 -7.52 -11.62 -24.09
CA ALA A 65 -7.20 -12.93 -23.54
C ALA A 65 -5.98 -12.86 -22.60
N GLN A 66 -4.95 -12.12 -23.00
CA GLN A 66 -3.77 -11.83 -22.20
C GLN A 66 -4.13 -11.03 -20.95
N ALA A 67 -4.94 -9.98 -21.08
CA ALA A 67 -5.38 -9.18 -19.94
C ALA A 67 -6.17 -10.04 -18.93
N CYS A 68 -7.12 -10.86 -19.41
CA CYS A 68 -7.90 -11.76 -18.56
C CYS A 68 -7.03 -12.80 -17.86
N ALA A 69 -6.07 -13.40 -18.57
CA ALA A 69 -5.13 -14.36 -17.99
C ALA A 69 -4.29 -13.73 -16.87
N LEU A 70 -3.89 -12.47 -17.04
CA LEU A 70 -3.09 -11.75 -16.06
C LEU A 70 -3.89 -11.38 -14.81
N VAL A 71 -5.14 -10.92 -14.97
CA VAL A 71 -6.08 -10.69 -13.85
C VAL A 71 -6.33 -11.99 -13.09
N ARG A 72 -6.58 -13.09 -13.81
CA ARG A 72 -6.81 -14.40 -13.20
C ARG A 72 -5.59 -14.86 -12.39
N SER A 73 -4.38 -14.74 -12.92
CA SER A 73 -3.16 -15.10 -12.19
C SER A 73 -2.97 -14.23 -10.95
N ALA A 74 -3.24 -12.92 -11.03
CA ALA A 74 -3.17 -12.01 -9.89
C ALA A 74 -4.11 -12.44 -8.75
N ILE A 75 -5.33 -12.89 -9.07
CA ILE A 75 -6.36 -13.27 -8.10
C ILE A 75 -6.15 -14.70 -7.56
N VAL A 76 -5.89 -15.67 -8.45
CA VAL A 76 -5.89 -17.11 -8.11
C VAL A 76 -4.55 -17.54 -7.52
N ASP A 77 -3.44 -17.16 -8.15
CA ASP A 77 -2.13 -17.64 -7.73
C ASP A 77 -1.64 -16.91 -6.47
N VAL A 78 -2.33 -15.83 -6.07
CA VAL A 78 -1.87 -14.84 -5.08
C VAL A 78 -0.41 -14.44 -5.37
N THR A 79 0.02 -14.60 -6.64
CA THR A 79 1.30 -14.13 -7.15
C THR A 79 1.21 -12.64 -7.05
N PRO A 80 2.05 -12.01 -6.24
CA PRO A 80 1.48 -11.04 -5.35
C PRO A 80 1.18 -9.79 -6.16
N ILE A 81 -0.12 -9.52 -6.26
CA ILE A 81 -0.65 -8.17 -6.45
C ILE A 81 0.16 -7.20 -5.55
N VAL A 82 0.50 -7.70 -4.35
CA VAL A 82 1.52 -7.21 -3.40
C VAL A 82 2.97 -7.33 -3.92
N GLY A 83 3.32 -6.61 -4.98
CA GLY A 83 4.69 -6.60 -5.49
C GLY A 83 4.84 -5.90 -6.83
N ARG A 84 3.79 -5.96 -7.65
CA ARG A 84 3.76 -5.27 -8.93
C ARG A 84 3.32 -3.83 -8.73
N MET A 85 4.24 -2.90 -8.93
CA MET A 85 3.93 -1.47 -8.87
C MET A 85 3.28 -0.94 -10.16
N ALA A 86 3.56 -1.55 -11.32
CA ALA A 86 3.10 -1.08 -12.63
C ALA A 86 2.10 -2.05 -13.28
N TRP A 87 0.98 -1.54 -13.79
CA TRP A 87 -0.12 -2.32 -14.33
C TRP A 87 -0.60 -1.79 -15.68
N PRO A 88 -0.79 -2.64 -16.71
CA PRO A 88 -1.42 -2.21 -17.95
C PRO A 88 -2.84 -1.70 -17.72
N HIS A 89 -3.25 -0.61 -18.38
CA HIS A 89 -4.59 -0.03 -18.24
C HIS A 89 -5.70 -1.07 -18.42
N ALA A 90 -5.61 -1.90 -19.46
CA ALA A 90 -6.59 -2.95 -19.77
C ALA A 90 -6.73 -3.99 -18.64
N VAL A 91 -5.67 -4.22 -17.86
CA VAL A 91 -5.67 -5.13 -16.71
C VAL A 91 -6.24 -4.42 -15.48
N ALA A 92 -5.88 -3.16 -15.25
CA ALA A 92 -6.33 -2.37 -14.10
C ALA A 92 -7.86 -2.26 -14.01
N HIS A 93 -8.52 -1.93 -15.13
CA HIS A 93 -9.99 -1.86 -15.20
C HIS A 93 -10.65 -3.18 -14.75
N ARG A 94 -10.20 -4.30 -15.31
CA ARG A 94 -10.72 -5.63 -14.99
C ARG A 94 -10.42 -6.04 -13.56
N LEU A 95 -9.20 -5.78 -13.09
CA LEU A 95 -8.77 -6.15 -11.75
C LEU A 95 -9.57 -5.39 -10.68
N ILE A 96 -9.83 -4.09 -10.86
CA ILE A 96 -10.65 -3.31 -9.93
C ILE A 96 -12.06 -3.89 -9.80
N ARG A 97 -12.74 -4.17 -10.93
CA ARG A 97 -14.07 -4.80 -10.90
C ARG A 97 -14.04 -6.19 -10.27
N ALA A 98 -13.04 -6.98 -10.62
CA ALA A 98 -12.86 -8.32 -10.07
C ALA A 98 -12.67 -8.29 -8.55
N LEU A 99 -11.82 -7.40 -8.02
CA LEU A 99 -11.57 -7.24 -6.59
C LEU A 99 -12.82 -6.78 -5.83
N ALA A 100 -13.61 -5.86 -6.40
CA ALA A 100 -14.86 -5.38 -5.81
C ALA A 100 -16.03 -6.38 -5.95
N SER A 101 -15.94 -7.35 -6.86
CA SER A 101 -17.03 -8.30 -7.13
C SER A 101 -17.10 -9.43 -6.09
N PRO A 102 -18.27 -9.71 -5.49
CA PRO A 102 -18.43 -10.77 -4.50
C PRO A 102 -18.37 -12.18 -5.11
N VAL A 103 -18.48 -12.31 -6.44
CA VAL A 103 -18.44 -13.61 -7.13
C VAL A 103 -17.05 -14.04 -7.55
N VAL A 104 -16.06 -13.14 -7.50
CA VAL A 104 -14.67 -13.42 -7.86
C VAL A 104 -13.88 -13.76 -6.59
N TRP A 105 -13.82 -15.05 -6.26
CA TRP A 105 -13.00 -15.55 -5.15
C TRP A 105 -12.07 -16.68 -5.62
N PRO A 106 -10.85 -16.80 -5.04
CA PRO A 106 -9.80 -17.69 -5.54
C PRO A 106 -10.21 -19.17 -5.67
N HIS A 107 -11.19 -19.60 -4.87
CA HIS A 107 -11.64 -20.99 -4.81
C HIS A 107 -12.93 -21.27 -5.61
N ASN A 108 -13.60 -20.23 -6.14
CA ASN A 108 -14.90 -20.33 -6.80
C ASN A 108 -14.88 -19.59 -8.16
N TRP A 109 -13.96 -19.97 -9.05
CA TRP A 109 -13.92 -19.41 -10.41
C TRP A 109 -15.11 -19.93 -11.24
N THR A 110 -16.21 -19.19 -11.22
CA THR A 110 -17.46 -19.51 -11.93
C THR A 110 -17.55 -18.79 -13.29
N ASP A 111 -18.57 -19.12 -14.08
CA ASP A 111 -18.89 -18.37 -15.30
C ASP A 111 -19.18 -16.89 -14.99
N ALA A 112 -19.82 -16.60 -13.85
CA ALA A 112 -20.05 -15.24 -13.39
C ALA A 112 -18.73 -14.50 -13.07
N ALA A 113 -17.77 -15.18 -12.43
CA ALA A 113 -16.44 -14.61 -12.20
C ALA A 113 -15.70 -14.34 -13.51
N THR A 114 -15.83 -15.26 -14.49
CA THR A 114 -15.23 -15.10 -15.82
C THR A 114 -15.84 -13.92 -16.57
N ALA A 115 -17.16 -13.72 -16.48
CA ALA A 115 -17.84 -12.58 -17.10
C ALA A 115 -17.35 -11.23 -16.52
N VAL A 116 -17.17 -11.14 -15.19
CA VAL A 116 -16.63 -9.94 -14.54
C VAL A 116 -15.22 -9.62 -15.02
N VAL A 117 -14.37 -10.64 -15.16
CA VAL A 117 -12.97 -10.46 -15.60
C VAL A 117 -12.88 -10.16 -17.09
N ALA A 118 -13.81 -10.66 -17.90
CA ALA A 118 -13.88 -10.38 -19.33
C ALA A 118 -14.23 -8.90 -19.61
N ASP A 119 -14.96 -8.24 -18.69
CA ASP A 119 -15.36 -6.84 -18.84
C ASP A 119 -14.18 -5.87 -18.74
N GLY A 120 -13.63 -5.54 -19.90
CA GLY A 120 -12.58 -4.55 -20.10
C GLY A 120 -13.06 -3.12 -20.32
N ALA A 121 -14.35 -2.83 -20.19
CA ALA A 121 -14.85 -1.48 -20.45
C ALA A 121 -14.15 -0.46 -19.54
N PRO A 122 -13.86 0.76 -20.00
CA PRO A 122 -13.35 1.80 -19.11
C PRO A 122 -14.29 2.01 -17.91
N ILE A 123 -13.72 2.14 -16.72
CA ILE A 123 -14.47 2.41 -15.48
C ILE A 123 -14.88 3.88 -15.50
N ALA A 124 -16.16 4.14 -15.29
CA ALA A 124 -16.66 5.50 -15.16
C ALA A 124 -16.36 6.08 -13.77
N ARG A 125 -16.32 7.41 -13.65
CA ARG A 125 -16.07 8.10 -12.36
C ARG A 125 -17.07 7.68 -11.27
N ASP A 126 -18.36 7.66 -11.60
CA ASP A 126 -19.41 7.30 -10.64
C ASP A 126 -19.38 5.80 -10.29
N GLU A 127 -18.99 4.96 -11.26
CA GLU A 127 -18.74 3.54 -11.02
C GLU A 127 -17.60 3.35 -10.01
N ALA A 128 -16.49 4.09 -10.15
CA ALA A 128 -15.39 4.03 -9.19
C ALA A 128 -15.83 4.39 -7.76
N VAL A 129 -16.65 5.42 -7.58
CA VAL A 129 -17.22 5.79 -6.27
C VAL A 129 -18.09 4.66 -5.71
N ALA A 130 -18.96 4.07 -6.54
CA ALA A 130 -19.81 2.96 -6.12
C ALA A 130 -18.99 1.71 -5.74
N LEU A 131 -17.93 1.39 -6.48
CA LEU A 131 -17.03 0.27 -6.18
C LEU A 131 -16.29 0.47 -4.86
N ILE A 132 -15.85 1.70 -4.55
CA ILE A 132 -15.24 2.04 -3.25
C ILE A 132 -16.22 1.79 -2.10
N ALA A 133 -17.46 2.29 -2.23
CA ALA A 133 -18.49 2.06 -1.22
C ALA A 133 -18.76 0.57 -1.02
N ALA A 134 -18.93 -0.17 -2.13
CA ALA A 134 -19.14 -1.62 -2.10
C ALA A 134 -17.98 -2.37 -1.45
N MET A 135 -16.73 -1.95 -1.65
CA MET A 135 -15.55 -2.54 -1.02
C MET A 135 -15.54 -2.30 0.50
N ILE A 136 -15.89 -1.08 0.95
CA ILE A 136 -15.99 -0.73 2.37
C ILE A 136 -17.10 -1.52 3.07
N ASP A 137 -18.24 -1.72 2.40
CA ASP A 137 -19.43 -2.39 2.96
C ASP A 137 -19.32 -3.92 3.02
N ARG A 138 -18.20 -4.51 2.59
CA ARG A 138 -18.05 -5.96 2.57
C ARG A 138 -18.16 -6.58 3.97
N VAL A 139 -18.88 -7.69 4.01
CA VAL A 139 -19.16 -8.48 5.24
C VAL A 139 -18.16 -9.63 5.42
N SER A 140 -17.23 -9.82 4.48
CA SER A 140 -16.21 -10.88 4.52
C SER A 140 -14.84 -10.28 4.85
N PRO A 141 -13.94 -11.03 5.52
CA PRO A 141 -12.54 -10.64 5.63
C PRO A 141 -11.97 -10.26 4.27
N GLN A 142 -11.10 -9.25 4.29
CA GLN A 142 -10.65 -8.54 3.11
C GLN A 142 -10.01 -9.50 2.09
N PRO A 143 -10.39 -9.39 0.80
CA PRO A 143 -9.75 -10.20 -0.23
C PRO A 143 -8.26 -9.83 -0.33
N PRO A 144 -7.39 -10.78 -0.70
CA PRO A 144 -6.06 -10.43 -1.20
C PRO A 144 -6.18 -9.37 -2.30
N GLY A 145 -5.41 -8.29 -2.19
CA GLY A 145 -5.38 -7.21 -3.20
C GLY A 145 -6.21 -5.96 -2.90
N THR A 146 -6.81 -5.79 -1.71
CA THR A 146 -7.49 -4.52 -1.40
C THR A 146 -6.56 -3.30 -1.51
N THR A 147 -5.28 -3.45 -1.16
CA THR A 147 -4.26 -2.42 -1.37
C THR A 147 -4.18 -2.00 -2.84
N ASP A 148 -4.15 -2.97 -3.74
CA ASP A 148 -4.10 -2.72 -5.18
C ASP A 148 -5.39 -2.12 -5.71
N PHE A 149 -6.56 -2.51 -5.18
CA PHE A 149 -7.84 -1.91 -5.54
C PHE A 149 -7.82 -0.38 -5.38
N TYR A 150 -7.44 0.12 -4.20
CA TYR A 150 -7.43 1.56 -3.93
C TYR A 150 -6.34 2.30 -4.70
N PHE A 151 -5.13 1.74 -4.80
CA PHE A 151 -4.04 2.40 -5.50
C PHE A 151 -4.17 2.38 -7.02
N LEU A 152 -4.84 1.37 -7.60
CA LEU A 152 -5.18 1.39 -9.02
C LEU A 152 -6.27 2.43 -9.29
N LEU A 153 -7.30 2.51 -8.45
CA LEU A 153 -8.31 3.57 -8.56
C LEU A 153 -7.68 4.96 -8.42
N GLU A 154 -6.75 5.13 -7.50
CA GLU A 154 -5.99 6.36 -7.37
C GLU A 154 -5.19 6.67 -8.63
N ALA A 155 -4.46 5.70 -9.18
CA ALA A 155 -3.67 5.89 -10.39
C ALA A 155 -4.54 6.28 -11.60
N MET A 156 -5.80 5.84 -11.63
CA MET A 156 -6.75 6.12 -12.72
C MET A 156 -7.50 7.44 -12.57
N PHE A 157 -7.94 7.76 -11.35
CA PHE A 157 -8.89 8.85 -11.10
C PHE A 157 -8.35 9.97 -10.22
N GLY A 158 -7.15 9.81 -9.69
CA GLY A 158 -6.50 10.72 -8.77
C GLY A 158 -6.84 10.46 -7.29
N PRO A 159 -5.95 10.89 -6.38
CA PRO A 159 -6.14 10.74 -4.93
C PRO A 159 -7.35 11.49 -4.40
N GLU A 160 -7.73 12.60 -5.02
CA GLU A 160 -8.87 13.42 -4.58
C GLU A 160 -10.18 12.64 -4.66
N LEU A 161 -10.44 11.92 -5.76
CA LEU A 161 -11.65 11.11 -5.90
C LEU A 161 -11.68 9.99 -4.85
N VAL A 162 -10.57 9.28 -4.70
CA VAL A 162 -10.51 8.12 -3.81
C VAL A 162 -10.70 8.56 -2.36
N ALA A 163 -10.03 9.63 -1.94
CA ALA A 163 -10.14 10.14 -0.58
C ALA A 163 -11.54 10.67 -0.25
N GLU A 164 -12.16 11.41 -1.18
CA GLU A 164 -13.55 11.88 -1.06
C GLU A 164 -14.55 10.71 -0.97
N ALA A 165 -14.43 9.71 -1.85
CA ALA A 165 -15.34 8.58 -1.88
C ALA A 165 -15.28 7.72 -0.61
N ILE A 166 -14.07 7.43 -0.10
CA ILE A 166 -13.91 6.71 1.16
C ILE A 166 -14.50 7.54 2.31
N THR A 167 -14.17 8.84 2.40
CA THR A 167 -14.65 9.72 3.47
C THR A 167 -16.17 9.81 3.49
N ALA A 168 -16.80 10.07 2.33
CA ALA A 168 -18.25 10.14 2.19
C ALA A 168 -18.95 8.82 2.58
N THR A 169 -18.35 7.68 2.23
CA THR A 169 -18.87 6.37 2.62
C THR A 169 -18.81 6.17 4.13
N LEU A 170 -17.69 6.51 4.78
CA LEU A 170 -17.56 6.41 6.24
C LEU A 170 -18.53 7.35 6.98
N GLU A 171 -18.78 8.55 6.45
CA GLU A 171 -19.76 9.49 7.02
C GLU A 171 -21.19 8.90 7.04
N ALA A 172 -21.55 8.20 5.96
CA ALA A 172 -22.87 7.60 5.76
C ALA A 172 -23.11 6.30 6.54
N ARG A 173 -22.09 5.77 7.23
CA ARG A 173 -22.16 4.49 7.96
C ARG A 173 -22.08 4.69 9.47
N ASP A 174 -23.04 4.08 10.16
CA ASP A 174 -23.07 3.97 11.62
C ASP A 174 -23.89 2.70 12.01
N PRO A 175 -23.26 1.63 12.53
CA PRO A 175 -21.82 1.50 12.80
C PRO A 175 -20.98 1.39 11.52
N LEU A 176 -19.67 1.58 11.63
CA LEU A 176 -18.75 1.29 10.53
C LEU A 176 -18.72 -0.22 10.22
N PRO A 177 -18.66 -0.63 8.95
CA PRO A 177 -18.46 -2.02 8.59
C PRO A 177 -17.20 -2.58 9.24
N ARG A 178 -17.28 -3.77 9.85
CA ARG A 178 -16.18 -4.40 10.58
C ARG A 178 -14.86 -4.42 9.81
N PHE A 179 -14.92 -4.64 8.49
CA PHE A 179 -13.76 -4.77 7.63
C PHE A 179 -13.32 -3.46 6.97
N ALA A 180 -13.88 -2.31 7.34
CA ALA A 180 -13.49 -1.01 6.80
C ALA A 180 -12.08 -0.56 7.22
N ALA A 181 -11.45 -1.20 8.22
CA ALA A 181 -10.17 -0.78 8.79
C ALA A 181 -9.05 -0.65 7.76
N TYR A 182 -8.92 -1.59 6.82
CA TYR A 182 -7.92 -1.51 5.76
C TYR A 182 -8.20 -0.37 4.79
N SER A 183 -9.47 -0.11 4.46
CA SER A 183 -9.85 1.03 3.60
C SER A 183 -9.49 2.35 4.27
N VAL A 184 -9.73 2.46 5.58
CA VAL A 184 -9.32 3.62 6.39
C VAL A 184 -7.80 3.74 6.46
N PHE A 185 -7.10 2.63 6.68
CA PHE A 185 -5.63 2.61 6.69
C PHE A 185 -5.06 3.12 5.36
N LEU A 186 -5.55 2.60 4.23
CA LEU A 186 -5.10 3.02 2.90
C LEU A 186 -5.43 4.50 2.60
N LEU A 187 -6.57 5.01 3.09
CA LEU A 187 -6.91 6.44 3.03
C LEU A 187 -5.80 7.32 3.64
N GLY A 188 -5.11 6.84 4.69
CA GLY A 188 -3.97 7.56 5.27
C GLY A 188 -2.85 7.87 4.27
N PHE A 189 -2.56 6.96 3.34
CA PHE A 189 -1.58 7.20 2.27
C PHE A 189 -2.12 8.12 1.18
N VAL A 190 -3.38 7.92 0.78
CA VAL A 190 -4.02 8.77 -0.23
C VAL A 190 -4.08 10.23 0.24
N LEU A 191 -4.31 10.46 1.53
CA LEU A 191 -4.30 11.80 2.14
C LEU A 191 -2.92 12.49 2.10
N LEU A 192 -1.82 11.76 1.93
CA LEU A 192 -0.50 12.38 1.70
C LEU A 192 -0.40 13.00 0.30
N ARG A 193 -1.28 12.59 -0.63
CA ARG A 193 -1.27 12.93 -2.05
C ARG A 193 -2.48 13.73 -2.50
N VAL A 194 -3.34 14.17 -1.58
CA VAL A 194 -4.35 15.20 -1.88
C VAL A 194 -3.79 16.61 -1.64
N PRO A 195 -4.28 17.63 -2.37
CA PRO A 195 -3.97 19.03 -2.07
C PRO A 195 -4.22 19.37 -0.60
N ALA A 196 -3.34 20.19 -0.01
CA ALA A 196 -3.35 20.43 1.44
C ALA A 196 -4.66 21.04 1.98
N ASP A 197 -5.35 21.87 1.18
CA ASP A 197 -6.66 22.43 1.50
C ASP A 197 -7.75 21.36 1.55
N LEU A 198 -7.83 20.51 0.53
CA LEU A 198 -8.73 19.38 0.49
C LEU A 198 -8.45 18.38 1.62
N GLY A 199 -7.16 18.07 1.85
CA GLY A 199 -6.74 17.19 2.94
C GLY A 199 -7.21 17.70 4.31
N ARG A 200 -7.19 19.02 4.54
CA ARG A 200 -7.71 19.63 5.78
C ARG A 200 -9.22 19.43 5.92
N VAL A 201 -9.98 19.64 4.84
CA VAL A 201 -11.43 19.44 4.82
C VAL A 201 -11.79 17.98 5.10
N LEU A 202 -11.13 17.04 4.41
CA LEU A 202 -11.35 15.61 4.59
C LEU A 202 -11.00 15.14 6.01
N ARG A 203 -9.88 15.59 6.58
CA ARG A 203 -9.50 15.27 7.96
C ARG A 203 -10.53 15.78 8.97
N ALA A 204 -11.07 16.99 8.80
CA ALA A 204 -12.10 17.52 9.70
C ALA A 204 -13.40 16.70 9.63
N ARG A 205 -13.78 16.23 8.44
CA ARG A 205 -14.92 15.32 8.23
C ARG A 205 -14.71 13.97 8.91
N LEU A 206 -13.53 13.37 8.71
CA LEU A 206 -13.14 12.12 9.38
C LEU A 206 -13.07 12.26 10.90
N GLU A 207 -12.63 13.41 11.42
CA GLU A 207 -12.65 13.72 12.86
C GLU A 207 -14.09 13.73 13.41
N ALA A 208 -15.05 14.29 12.66
CA ALA A 208 -16.45 14.25 13.05
C ALA A 208 -17.00 12.81 13.09
N VAL A 209 -16.62 11.96 12.13
CA VAL A 209 -16.93 10.52 12.16
C VAL A 209 -16.31 9.85 13.38
N PHE A 210 -15.04 10.15 13.69
CA PHE A 210 -14.33 9.59 14.83
C PHE A 210 -15.00 9.98 16.16
N VAL A 211 -15.31 11.26 16.37
CA VAL A 211 -15.96 11.77 17.59
C VAL A 211 -17.36 11.19 17.76
N ARG A 212 -18.14 11.06 16.67
CA ARG A 212 -19.48 10.45 16.69
C ARG A 212 -19.42 9.00 17.19
N LEU A 213 -18.47 8.23 16.69
CA LEU A 213 -18.34 6.80 16.99
C LEU A 213 -17.58 6.51 18.30
N CYS A 214 -16.80 7.47 18.81
CA CYS A 214 -16.07 7.38 20.08
C CYS A 214 -16.37 8.57 21.00
N PRO A 215 -17.62 8.70 21.51
CA PRO A 215 -18.03 9.87 22.27
C PRO A 215 -17.28 10.02 23.61
N THR A 216 -16.71 8.94 24.15
CA THR A 216 -15.97 8.95 25.42
C THR A 216 -14.49 9.30 25.27
N ARG A 217 -13.96 9.49 24.05
CA ARG A 217 -12.55 9.85 23.78
C ARG A 217 -11.51 9.05 24.55
N GLU A 218 -11.75 7.78 24.82
CA GLU A 218 -10.71 6.83 25.23
C GLU A 218 -10.42 5.92 24.03
N PRO A 219 -9.58 6.33 23.07
CA PRO A 219 -9.19 5.48 21.96
C PRO A 219 -8.13 4.53 22.50
N GLY A 220 -8.52 3.29 22.67
CA GLY A 220 -7.61 2.19 22.95
C GLY A 220 -8.36 0.89 22.72
N PRO A 221 -7.70 -0.14 22.17
CA PRO A 221 -8.30 -1.46 22.09
C PRO A 221 -8.72 -1.90 23.51
N ARG A 222 -10.01 -2.11 23.73
CA ARG A 222 -10.52 -2.66 25.00
C ARG A 222 -10.06 -4.11 25.18
N ASP A 223 -9.80 -4.80 24.07
CA ASP A 223 -9.25 -6.15 24.01
C ASP A 223 -8.42 -6.39 22.72
N ARG A 224 -7.84 -7.59 22.59
CA ARG A 224 -7.06 -8.01 21.41
C ARG A 224 -7.90 -8.19 20.14
N GLU A 225 -9.23 -8.29 20.23
CA GLU A 225 -10.09 -8.51 19.07
C GLU A 225 -10.37 -7.20 18.30
N GLU A 226 -10.12 -6.06 18.94
CA GLU A 226 -10.22 -4.72 18.33
C GLU A 226 -9.00 -4.31 17.49
N THR A 227 -8.00 -5.19 17.28
CA THR A 227 -6.79 -4.84 16.51
C THR A 227 -7.09 -4.47 15.05
N ASP A 228 -8.11 -5.08 14.46
CA ASP A 228 -8.60 -4.80 13.09
C ASP A 228 -9.80 -3.84 13.09
N SER A 229 -9.96 -3.05 14.15
CA SER A 229 -11.09 -2.13 14.27
C SER A 229 -10.93 -0.94 13.30
N PRO A 230 -11.96 -0.60 12.50
CA PRO A 230 -11.98 0.62 11.70
C PRO A 230 -11.72 1.88 12.52
N MET A 231 -12.11 1.87 13.80
CA MET A 231 -11.88 2.98 14.72
C MET A 231 -10.41 3.16 15.05
N ARG A 232 -9.66 2.07 15.23
CA ARG A 232 -8.21 2.14 15.47
C ARG A 232 -7.48 2.65 14.23
N ALA A 233 -7.85 2.16 13.05
CA ALA A 233 -7.30 2.67 11.79
C ALA A 233 -7.58 4.18 11.64
N LEU A 234 -8.80 4.62 11.97
CA LEU A 234 -9.19 6.03 11.92
C LEU A 234 -8.37 6.88 12.92
N ASP A 235 -8.19 6.40 14.16
CA ASP A 235 -7.34 7.03 15.18
C ASP A 235 -5.90 7.20 14.66
N LEU A 236 -5.32 6.15 14.06
CA LEU A 236 -3.96 6.18 13.51
C LEU A 236 -3.81 7.19 12.37
N VAL A 237 -4.78 7.24 11.45
CA VAL A 237 -4.75 8.16 10.30
C VAL A 237 -4.92 9.63 10.74
N LEU A 238 -5.75 9.88 11.74
CA LEU A 238 -6.03 11.23 12.25
C LEU A 238 -4.95 11.74 13.20
N HIS A 239 -4.46 10.88 14.10
CA HIS A 239 -3.64 11.30 15.23
C HIS A 239 -2.22 10.72 15.24
N GLY A 240 -1.84 9.91 14.25
CA GLY A 240 -0.48 9.44 14.03
C GLY A 240 0.18 8.87 15.29
N GLY A 241 1.27 9.50 15.72
CA GLY A 241 2.08 9.05 16.86
C GLY A 241 1.31 8.98 18.17
N ALA A 242 0.37 9.89 18.40
CA ALA A 242 -0.44 9.88 19.61
C ALA A 242 -1.36 8.66 19.66
N ALA A 243 -2.00 8.32 18.53
CA ALA A 243 -2.79 7.10 18.39
C ALA A 243 -1.93 5.85 18.52
N ALA A 244 -0.78 5.81 17.86
CA ALA A 244 0.15 4.68 17.95
C ALA A 244 0.56 4.40 19.41
N ARG A 245 0.87 5.43 20.20
CA ARG A 245 1.25 5.27 21.61
C ARG A 245 0.10 4.72 22.46
N ARG A 246 -1.14 5.13 22.21
CA ARG A 246 -2.32 4.61 22.92
C ARG A 246 -2.71 3.20 22.47
N SER A 247 -2.62 2.93 21.18
CA SER A 247 -3.24 1.75 20.54
C SER A 247 -2.27 0.60 20.23
N LEU A 248 -0.96 0.87 20.07
CA LEU A 248 0.05 -0.15 19.75
C LEU A 248 0.86 -0.61 20.98
N MET A 249 1.15 0.29 21.93
CA MET A 249 2.02 -0.03 23.07
C MET A 249 1.47 -1.06 24.07
N PRO A 250 0.15 -1.21 24.30
CA PRO A 250 -0.36 -2.24 25.21
C PRO A 250 -0.23 -3.68 24.65
N ILE A 251 0.06 -3.86 23.36
CA ILE A 251 0.04 -5.15 22.65
C ILE A 251 1.39 -5.40 21.95
N LEU A 252 2.49 -5.29 22.69
CA LEU A 252 3.86 -5.47 22.15
C LEU A 252 4.20 -6.90 21.67
N HIS A 253 3.29 -7.86 21.81
CA HIS A 253 3.45 -9.18 21.21
C HIS A 253 2.74 -9.25 19.85
N GLY A 254 3.52 -9.11 18.77
CA GLY A 254 3.00 -9.19 17.39
C GLY A 254 2.50 -7.86 16.83
N VAL A 255 3.22 -6.78 17.08
CA VAL A 255 2.91 -5.44 16.54
C VAL A 255 2.76 -5.54 15.02
N ASP A 256 1.58 -5.19 14.52
CA ASP A 256 1.39 -4.93 13.10
C ASP A 256 2.09 -3.61 12.76
N LEU A 257 3.31 -3.72 12.24
CA LEU A 257 4.13 -2.58 11.84
C LEU A 257 3.46 -1.70 10.78
N GLN A 258 2.40 -2.19 10.11
CA GLN A 258 1.64 -1.40 9.14
C GLN A 258 1.14 -0.10 9.78
N GLY A 259 0.67 -0.15 11.04
CA GLY A 259 0.21 1.02 11.77
C GLY A 259 1.25 2.15 11.92
N LEU A 260 2.55 1.83 11.82
CA LEU A 260 3.63 2.81 11.92
C LEU A 260 3.86 3.59 10.61
N GLN A 261 3.35 3.13 9.48
CA GLN A 261 3.65 3.70 8.17
C GLN A 261 3.03 5.10 7.96
N HIS A 262 2.02 5.43 8.77
CA HIS A 262 1.39 6.76 8.82
C HIS A 262 2.10 7.74 9.77
N LEU A 263 3.12 7.29 10.52
CA LEU A 263 3.87 8.13 11.44
C LEU A 263 4.83 9.03 10.67
N VAL A 264 4.35 10.17 10.23
CA VAL A 264 5.12 11.07 9.37
C VAL A 264 6.28 11.78 10.09
N ASP A 265 6.28 11.86 11.44
CA ASP A 265 7.13 12.82 12.16
C ASP A 265 7.89 12.28 13.40
N ASP A 266 7.93 10.96 13.66
CA ASP A 266 8.58 10.41 14.87
C ASP A 266 9.54 9.24 14.55
N ALA A 267 10.67 9.59 13.93
CA ALA A 267 11.70 8.62 13.55
C ALA A 267 12.26 7.83 14.74
N ALA A 268 12.36 8.46 15.92
CA ALA A 268 12.88 7.80 17.12
C ALA A 268 11.90 6.72 17.61
N PHE A 269 10.60 7.03 17.62
CA PHE A 269 9.58 6.05 17.95
C PHE A 269 9.50 4.91 16.94
N VAL A 270 9.59 5.21 15.63
CA VAL A 270 9.65 4.14 14.61
C VAL A 270 10.82 3.20 14.87
N ARG A 271 12.03 3.75 15.11
CA ARG A 271 13.20 2.92 15.45
C ARG A 271 13.00 2.12 16.73
N GLN A 272 12.41 2.72 17.76
CA GLN A 272 12.15 2.06 19.03
C GLN A 272 11.22 0.84 18.83
N ILE A 273 10.11 1.01 18.11
CA ILE A 273 9.14 -0.08 17.90
C ILE A 273 9.73 -1.17 16.99
N VAL A 274 10.40 -0.79 15.90
CA VAL A 274 11.07 -1.77 15.01
C VAL A 274 12.14 -2.56 15.78
N ALA A 275 12.92 -1.92 16.65
CA ALA A 275 13.93 -2.61 17.44
C ALA A 275 13.35 -3.61 18.47
N GLN A 276 12.08 -3.43 18.87
CA GLN A 276 11.35 -4.34 19.74
C GLN A 276 10.67 -5.48 18.97
N GLU A 277 10.65 -5.42 17.64
CA GLU A 277 10.08 -6.47 16.82
C GLU A 277 10.95 -7.73 16.90
N GLU A 278 10.41 -8.79 17.47
CA GLU A 278 10.91 -10.13 17.23
C GLU A 278 10.34 -10.64 15.91
N MET A 279 11.18 -11.23 15.06
CA MET A 279 10.75 -11.77 13.77
C MET A 279 9.45 -12.58 13.93
N PRO A 280 8.33 -12.17 13.31
CA PRO A 280 7.06 -12.79 13.61
C PRO A 280 7.05 -14.23 13.13
N ARG A 281 7.11 -15.20 14.05
CA ARG A 281 7.07 -16.64 13.73
C ARG A 281 5.81 -17.06 12.96
N LYS A 282 4.78 -16.21 12.90
CA LYS A 282 3.43 -16.52 12.37
C LYS A 282 2.85 -15.49 11.40
N ALA A 283 3.55 -14.39 11.09
CA ALA A 283 2.97 -13.42 10.16
C ALA A 283 2.94 -13.99 8.74
N MET A 284 1.73 -14.21 8.23
CA MET A 284 1.50 -14.71 6.88
C MET A 284 2.05 -13.75 5.79
N PHE A 285 2.37 -12.51 6.16
CA PHE A 285 2.67 -11.43 5.23
C PHE A 285 3.76 -10.48 5.76
N TRP A 286 4.74 -10.97 6.52
CA TRP A 286 5.84 -10.09 6.96
C TRP A 286 6.91 -9.94 5.88
N TRP A 287 7.22 -8.69 5.53
CA TRP A 287 8.35 -8.32 4.69
C TRP A 287 8.94 -6.97 5.16
N PRO A 288 10.24 -6.72 4.93
CA PRO A 288 10.84 -5.40 5.10
C PRO A 288 10.05 -4.32 4.37
N ASP A 289 9.72 -3.23 5.06
CA ASP A 289 8.99 -2.11 4.47
C ASP A 289 9.90 -0.88 4.29
N ALA A 290 10.07 -0.48 3.03
CA ALA A 290 10.86 0.69 2.66
C ALA A 290 10.29 2.01 3.20
N ARG A 291 8.97 2.10 3.44
CA ARG A 291 8.37 3.29 4.07
C ARG A 291 8.84 3.43 5.52
N LEU A 292 8.96 2.34 6.27
CA LEU A 292 9.52 2.39 7.62
C LEU A 292 11.00 2.74 7.61
N ALA A 293 11.77 2.30 6.61
CA ALA A 293 13.14 2.75 6.40
C ALA A 293 13.21 4.27 6.10
N PHE A 294 12.29 4.80 5.31
CA PHE A 294 12.17 6.25 5.09
C PHE A 294 11.85 7.01 6.37
N LEU A 295 10.99 6.49 7.24
CA LEU A 295 10.61 7.16 8.49
C LEU A 295 11.70 7.03 9.57
N GLY A 296 12.24 5.83 9.78
CA GLY A 296 13.20 5.54 10.85
C GLY A 296 14.67 5.74 10.47
N GLY A 297 14.98 5.79 9.16
CA GLY A 297 16.33 5.89 8.62
C GLY A 297 17.09 4.56 8.54
N PRO A 298 18.41 4.61 8.29
CA PRO A 298 19.24 3.43 8.02
C PRO A 298 19.18 2.33 9.09
N ALA A 299 18.99 2.70 10.35
CA ALA A 299 18.85 1.75 11.46
C ALA A 299 17.68 0.75 11.27
N VAL A 300 16.60 1.18 10.61
CA VAL A 300 15.47 0.28 10.29
C VAL A 300 15.88 -0.71 9.19
N THR A 301 16.57 -0.26 8.15
CA THR A 301 17.10 -1.17 7.11
C THR A 301 18.08 -2.19 7.69
N ALA A 302 18.97 -1.75 8.59
CA ALA A 302 19.90 -2.63 9.28
C ALA A 302 19.18 -3.71 10.11
N HIS A 303 18.07 -3.36 10.76
CA HIS A 303 17.25 -4.30 11.52
C HIS A 303 16.68 -5.42 10.64
N TYR A 304 16.41 -5.17 9.36
CA TYR A 304 15.89 -6.19 8.44
C TYR A 304 16.93 -7.21 7.97
N LEU A 305 18.22 -6.87 7.98
CA LEU A 305 19.29 -7.71 7.41
C LEU A 305 19.32 -9.16 7.95
N PRO A 306 19.21 -9.43 9.27
CA PRO A 306 19.23 -10.79 9.80
C PRO A 306 18.06 -11.67 9.34
N TRP A 307 17.00 -11.05 8.80
CA TRP A 307 15.75 -11.72 8.45
C TRP A 307 15.57 -11.93 6.95
N VAL A 308 16.48 -11.42 6.11
CA VAL A 308 16.38 -11.45 4.64
C VAL A 308 16.19 -12.87 4.10
N SER A 309 16.92 -13.84 4.65
CA SER A 309 16.84 -15.25 4.25
C SER A 309 15.49 -15.91 4.54
N LYS A 310 14.65 -15.26 5.33
CA LYS A 310 13.34 -15.76 5.76
C LYS A 310 12.18 -15.02 5.11
N ILE A 311 12.46 -14.04 4.24
CA ILE A 311 11.44 -13.37 3.44
C ILE A 311 10.78 -14.40 2.53
N ARG A 312 9.45 -14.37 2.45
CA ARG A 312 8.69 -15.27 1.58
C ARG A 312 9.11 -15.03 0.12
N PRO A 313 9.28 -16.09 -0.69
CA PRO A 313 9.66 -15.94 -2.10
C PRO A 313 8.74 -15.02 -2.91
N THR A 314 7.46 -14.93 -2.55
CA THR A 314 6.49 -14.02 -3.17
C THR A 314 6.83 -12.55 -2.89
N CYS A 315 7.27 -12.21 -1.68
CA CYS A 315 7.53 -10.83 -1.27
C CYS A 315 8.88 -10.27 -1.74
N LEU A 316 9.79 -11.13 -2.24
CA LEU A 316 11.14 -10.71 -2.64
C LEU A 316 11.14 -9.62 -3.71
N GLU A 317 10.20 -9.69 -4.67
CA GLU A 317 10.10 -8.69 -5.73
C GLU A 317 9.69 -7.33 -5.16
N PHE A 318 8.65 -7.29 -4.31
CA PHE A 318 8.25 -6.07 -3.62
C PHE A 318 9.41 -5.44 -2.84
N VAL A 319 10.16 -6.24 -2.07
CA VAL A 319 11.30 -5.74 -1.27
C VAL A 319 12.39 -5.18 -2.18
N MET A 320 12.74 -5.87 -3.26
CA MET A 320 13.72 -5.35 -4.22
C MET A 320 13.23 -4.05 -4.86
N ASP A 321 11.99 -4.02 -5.32
CA ASP A 321 11.39 -2.84 -5.95
C ASP A 321 11.30 -1.63 -5.01
N SER A 322 10.93 -1.86 -3.75
CA SER A 322 10.74 -0.80 -2.77
C SER A 322 12.05 -0.26 -2.21
N PHE A 323 13.08 -1.09 -2.06
CA PHE A 323 14.39 -0.67 -1.52
C PHE A 323 15.38 -0.24 -2.61
N ALA A 324 15.23 -0.67 -3.86
CA ALA A 324 16.13 -0.32 -4.96
C ALA A 324 16.43 1.18 -5.10
N PRO A 325 15.49 2.11 -4.83
CA PRO A 325 15.79 3.53 -4.96
C PRO A 325 16.54 4.15 -3.77
N ILE A 326 16.66 3.46 -2.62
CA ILE A 326 17.22 4.01 -1.38
C ILE A 326 18.75 4.01 -1.44
N ASP A 327 19.36 5.20 -1.30
CA ASP A 327 20.82 5.33 -1.31
C ASP A 327 21.39 5.22 0.11
N SER A 328 21.67 3.98 0.54
CA SER A 328 22.32 3.73 1.84
C SER A 328 23.23 2.50 1.80
N ALA A 329 24.25 2.48 2.67
CA ALA A 329 25.12 1.33 2.83
C ALA A 329 24.34 0.08 3.27
N GLU A 330 23.30 0.27 4.08
CA GLU A 330 22.40 -0.76 4.56
C GLU A 330 21.54 -1.34 3.43
N THR A 331 21.11 -0.53 2.46
CA THR A 331 20.46 -1.02 1.23
C THR A 331 21.44 -1.88 0.42
N VAL A 332 22.71 -1.47 0.28
CA VAL A 332 23.73 -2.28 -0.40
C VAL A 332 23.94 -3.62 0.30
N ALA A 333 24.00 -3.62 1.64
CA ALA A 333 24.07 -4.85 2.43
C ALA A 333 22.82 -5.74 2.23
N LEU A 334 21.62 -5.13 2.19
CA LEU A 334 20.36 -5.84 1.93
C LEU A 334 20.37 -6.52 0.56
N PHE A 335 20.77 -5.81 -0.50
CA PHE A 335 20.89 -6.37 -1.84
C PHE A 335 21.98 -7.44 -1.95
N THR A 336 23.08 -7.30 -1.21
CA THR A 336 24.11 -8.33 -1.10
C THR A 336 23.55 -9.61 -0.49
N ALA A 337 22.76 -9.51 0.58
CA ALA A 337 22.08 -10.66 1.17
C ALA A 337 21.03 -11.27 0.23
N LEU A 338 20.26 -10.44 -0.49
CA LEU A 338 19.30 -10.89 -1.51
C LEU A 338 20.00 -11.59 -2.68
N ALA A 339 21.22 -11.21 -3.03
CA ALA A 339 22.01 -11.86 -4.08
C ALA A 339 22.40 -13.31 -3.73
N ALA A 340 22.42 -13.66 -2.44
CA ALA A 340 22.66 -15.03 -1.97
C ALA A 340 21.43 -15.95 -2.09
N ILE A 341 20.22 -15.40 -2.29
CA ILE A 341 18.98 -16.17 -2.41
C ILE A 341 18.75 -16.52 -3.89
N PRO A 342 18.59 -17.81 -4.27
CA PRO A 342 18.50 -18.23 -5.67
C PRO A 342 17.46 -17.48 -6.51
N ARG A 343 16.29 -17.16 -5.93
CA ARG A 343 15.19 -16.49 -6.63
C ARG A 343 15.45 -15.00 -6.93
N SER A 344 16.21 -14.32 -6.08
CA SER A 344 16.56 -12.89 -6.25
C SER A 344 17.97 -12.66 -6.77
N LYS A 345 18.81 -13.70 -6.82
CA LYS A 345 20.24 -13.63 -7.17
C LYS A 345 20.54 -12.75 -8.37
N GLN A 346 19.93 -13.06 -9.52
CA GLN A 346 20.23 -12.36 -10.77
C GLN A 346 19.86 -10.87 -10.68
N ARG A 347 18.67 -10.56 -10.16
CA ARG A 347 18.15 -9.19 -10.09
C ARG A 347 18.93 -8.35 -9.07
N ALA A 348 19.22 -8.92 -7.91
CA ALA A 348 20.01 -8.24 -6.88
C ALA A 348 21.45 -7.99 -7.33
N ALA A 349 22.09 -8.97 -8.00
CA ALA A 349 23.42 -8.80 -8.58
C ALA A 349 23.45 -7.73 -9.68
N ALA A 350 22.42 -7.67 -10.52
CA ALA A 350 22.29 -6.64 -11.54
C ALA A 350 22.17 -5.23 -10.94
N TRP A 351 21.35 -5.07 -9.88
CA TRP A 351 21.26 -3.80 -9.16
C TRP A 351 22.61 -3.39 -8.54
N LEU A 352 23.32 -4.33 -7.90
CA LEU A 352 24.63 -4.08 -7.31
C LEU A 352 25.70 -3.65 -8.34
N ALA A 353 25.63 -4.19 -9.56
CA ALA A 353 26.57 -3.87 -10.63
C ALA A 353 26.27 -2.53 -11.33
N GLY A 354 25.02 -2.04 -11.26
CA GLY A 354 24.58 -0.80 -11.90
C GLY A 354 24.68 0.45 -11.00
N ARG A 355 25.08 0.27 -9.74
CA ARG A 355 25.33 1.34 -8.77
C ARG A 355 26.77 1.81 -8.88
#